data_AF-A0A6P0I4T5-F1
#
_entry.id   AF-A0A6P0I4T5-F1
#
_cell.length_a   1.000
_cell.length_b   1.000
_cell.length_c   1.000
_cell.angle_alpha   90.00
_cell.angle_beta   90.00
_cell.angle_gamma   90.00
#
_symmetry.space_group_name_H-M   'P 1'
#
loop_
_entity.id
_entity.type
_entity.pdbx_description
1 polymer ?
#
loop_
_entity_poly.entity_id
_entity_poly.type
_entity_poly.pdbx_seq_one_letter_code
_entity_poly.pdbx_strand_id
1 'polypeptide(L)'
;MILNWFSQDSSEGNKQITPQEEEQILAQFKEWISQISEVPEVQAMMTYAEAIDYFQSDMPSHSSVTKGVIICQEIPEGKLLGEVFLDTNNQLVCRSDGTPYGRQLVAIKLDGKLNRTFGNEDLIYVNLKSNKSSFNEFHPRINWQFLSNCFKDLGKTREVIPVMTYEDAIKYFITDRPSDPRVKKGALLRQTHSQGQLLAQMFLDSNNEIIDRPDGTPYGRQLVTKKLDAELEDAFDNENLIIVE
;
A
#
# COMPACT_ATOMS: atom_id res chain seq x y z
N MET A 1 -13.89 18.62 -11.37
CA MET A 1 -13.01 19.69 -10.85
C MET A 1 -11.59 19.21 -11.12
N ILE A 2 -10.90 19.83 -12.09
CA ILE A 2 -9.62 19.34 -12.64
C ILE A 2 -8.50 19.83 -11.72
N LEU A 3 -7.84 18.90 -11.00
CA LEU A 3 -6.75 19.23 -10.08
C LEU A 3 -5.41 19.19 -10.83
N ASN A 4 -4.74 20.34 -10.82
CA ASN A 4 -3.36 20.55 -11.21
C ASN A 4 -2.43 19.61 -10.43
N TRP A 5 -1.68 18.75 -11.13
CA TRP A 5 -0.73 17.81 -10.51
C TRP A 5 0.74 18.07 -10.80
N PHE A 6 1.07 19.22 -11.36
CA PHE A 6 2.46 19.68 -11.41
C PHE A 6 2.63 20.86 -10.48
N SER A 7 3.15 20.61 -9.28
CA SER A 7 3.84 21.61 -8.47
C SER A 7 4.85 20.93 -7.55
N GLN A 8 6.12 21.19 -7.88
CA GLN A 8 7.24 21.52 -7.01
C GLN A 8 7.52 20.64 -5.77
N ASP A 9 8.69 19.99 -5.82
CA ASP A 9 9.62 19.77 -4.71
C ASP A 9 8.98 19.65 -3.32
N SER A 10 8.34 18.51 -3.04
CA SER A 10 8.16 18.07 -1.65
C SER A 10 9.41 17.32 -1.22
N SER A 11 10.29 18.02 -0.51
CA SER A 11 11.61 17.61 -0.05
C SER A 11 11.59 16.58 1.09
N GLU A 12 10.86 15.48 0.96
CA GLU A 12 10.95 14.35 1.86
C GLU A 12 10.96 13.03 1.07
N GLY A 13 12.13 12.42 0.93
CA GLY A 13 12.31 11.00 0.66
C GLY A 13 12.32 10.48 -0.78
N ASN A 14 12.00 11.29 -1.81
CA ASN A 14 11.93 10.76 -3.18
C ASN A 14 13.32 10.75 -3.85
N LYS A 15 14.05 9.63 -3.73
CA LYS A 15 15.32 9.43 -4.46
C LYS A 15 15.06 9.60 -5.96
N GLN A 16 15.73 10.57 -6.58
CA GLN A 16 15.62 10.81 -8.03
C GLN A 16 16.15 9.57 -8.76
N ILE A 17 15.40 9.07 -9.75
CA ILE A 17 15.80 7.90 -10.53
C ILE A 17 16.97 8.30 -11.42
N THR A 18 18.04 7.53 -11.35
CA THR A 18 19.23 7.71 -12.19
C THR A 18 19.04 7.00 -13.54
N PRO A 19 19.73 7.43 -14.61
CA PRO A 19 19.66 6.75 -15.91
C PRO A 19 20.01 5.25 -15.84
N GLN A 20 20.91 4.86 -14.93
CA GLN A 20 21.25 3.46 -14.70
C GLN A 20 20.10 2.67 -14.09
N GLU A 21 19.35 3.28 -13.17
CA GLU A 21 18.16 2.65 -12.57
C GLU A 21 17.03 2.52 -13.61
N GLU A 22 16.90 3.48 -14.53
CA GLU A 22 15.95 3.40 -15.64
C GLU A 22 16.27 2.21 -16.58
N GLU A 23 17.53 2.06 -16.97
CA GLU A 23 17.98 0.89 -17.75
C GLU A 23 17.70 -0.43 -17.02
N GLN A 24 17.89 -0.45 -15.71
CA GLN A 24 17.61 -1.63 -14.89
C GLN A 24 16.11 -1.95 -14.83
N ILE A 25 15.25 -0.95 -14.66
CA ILE A 25 13.79 -1.12 -14.68
C ILE A 25 13.33 -1.65 -16.04
N LEU A 26 13.84 -1.09 -17.14
CA LEU A 26 13.52 -1.55 -18.49
C LEU A 26 14.03 -2.98 -18.75
N ALA A 27 15.21 -3.34 -18.25
CA ALA A 27 15.75 -4.68 -18.37
C ALA A 27 14.90 -5.71 -17.59
N GLN A 28 14.54 -5.41 -16.34
CA GLN A 28 13.67 -6.26 -15.52
C GLN A 28 12.28 -6.41 -16.14
N PHE A 29 11.72 -5.32 -16.68
CA PHE A 29 10.46 -5.38 -17.39
C PHE A 29 10.54 -6.28 -18.63
N LYS A 30 11.61 -6.23 -19.42
CA LYS A 30 11.81 -7.12 -20.57
C LYS A 30 11.96 -8.60 -20.16
N GLU A 31 12.63 -8.88 -19.04
CA GLU A 31 12.67 -10.25 -18.52
C GLU A 31 11.28 -10.72 -18.11
N TRP A 32 10.53 -9.89 -17.39
CA TRP A 32 9.16 -10.20 -16.96
C TRP A 32 8.19 -10.39 -18.13
N ILE A 33 8.24 -9.51 -19.13
CA ILE A 33 7.31 -9.54 -20.26
C ILE A 33 7.44 -10.81 -21.09
N SER A 34 8.66 -11.39 -21.13
CA SER A 34 8.92 -12.65 -21.82
C SER A 34 8.28 -13.86 -21.12
N GLN A 35 7.85 -13.70 -19.87
CA GLN A 35 7.23 -14.75 -19.05
C GLN A 35 5.69 -14.72 -19.10
N ILE A 36 5.09 -13.67 -19.66
CA ILE A 36 3.63 -13.51 -19.72
C ILE A 36 3.10 -14.25 -20.95
N SER A 37 2.60 -15.47 -20.71
CA SER A 37 1.88 -16.29 -21.69
C SER A 37 0.36 -16.21 -21.49
N GLU A 38 -0.16 -15.00 -21.27
CA GLU A 38 -1.60 -14.73 -21.23
C GLU A 38 -1.91 -13.56 -22.17
N VAL A 39 -2.99 -13.70 -22.95
CA VAL A 39 -3.40 -12.75 -23.96
C VAL A 39 -3.54 -11.35 -23.32
N PRO A 40 -2.70 -10.36 -23.69
CA PRO A 40 -2.75 -9.05 -23.05
C PRO A 40 -4.09 -8.38 -23.36
N GLU A 41 -4.60 -7.63 -22.38
CA GLU A 41 -5.78 -6.80 -22.58
C GLU A 41 -5.55 -5.85 -23.77
N VAL A 42 -6.45 -5.84 -24.74
CA VAL A 42 -6.33 -4.97 -25.92
C VAL A 42 -7.28 -3.78 -25.77
N GLN A 43 -6.71 -2.59 -25.68
CA GLN A 43 -7.46 -1.33 -25.64
C GLN A 43 -7.30 -0.55 -26.94
N ALA A 44 -8.43 -0.14 -27.53
CA ALA A 44 -8.42 0.62 -28.78
C ALA A 44 -7.80 2.02 -28.64
N MET A 45 -7.95 2.62 -27.46
CA MET A 45 -7.37 3.92 -27.10
C MET A 45 -7.07 3.88 -25.61
N MET A 46 -5.81 4.09 -25.25
CA MET A 46 -5.41 4.31 -23.86
C MET A 46 -5.30 5.81 -23.59
N THR A 47 -6.08 6.31 -22.63
CA THR A 47 -6.01 7.71 -22.22
C THR A 47 -5.07 7.90 -21.03
N TYR A 48 -4.57 9.13 -20.88
CA TYR A 48 -3.78 9.48 -19.69
C TYR A 48 -4.59 9.30 -18.40
N ALA A 49 -5.90 9.56 -18.44
CA ALA A 49 -6.75 9.42 -17.26
C ALA A 49 -6.85 7.95 -16.81
N GLU A 50 -7.10 7.04 -17.76
CA GLU A 50 -7.18 5.59 -17.49
C GLU A 50 -5.84 5.03 -16.99
N ALA A 51 -4.72 5.51 -17.54
CA ALA A 51 -3.39 5.12 -17.07
C ALA A 51 -3.18 5.49 -15.59
N ILE A 52 -3.57 6.70 -15.21
CA ILE A 52 -3.43 7.17 -13.83
C ILE A 52 -4.45 6.50 -12.90
N ASP A 53 -5.67 6.27 -13.37
CA ASP A 53 -6.75 5.64 -12.59
C ASP A 53 -6.37 4.22 -12.14
N TYR A 54 -5.66 3.48 -12.99
CA TYR A 54 -5.12 2.18 -12.63
C TYR A 54 -4.19 2.24 -11.40
N PHE A 55 -3.25 3.19 -11.35
CA PHE A 55 -2.36 3.31 -10.19
C PHE A 55 -3.08 3.74 -8.92
N GLN A 56 -4.32 4.22 -9.00
CA GLN A 56 -5.13 4.54 -7.82
C GLN A 56 -5.99 3.37 -7.37
N SER A 57 -6.56 2.64 -8.32
CA SER A 57 -7.46 1.51 -8.06
C SER A 57 -6.71 0.24 -7.67
N ASP A 58 -5.56 -0.02 -8.30
CA ASP A 58 -4.77 -1.24 -8.14
C ASP A 58 -3.47 -1.00 -7.38
N MET A 59 -3.34 0.14 -6.68
CA MET A 59 -2.16 0.41 -5.84
C MET A 59 -2.01 -0.69 -4.78
N PRO A 60 -0.87 -1.40 -4.72
CA PRO A 60 -0.63 -2.35 -3.65
C PRO A 60 -0.68 -1.63 -2.30
N SER A 61 -1.24 -2.28 -1.29
CA SER A 61 -1.23 -1.81 0.10
C SER A 61 0.18 -1.76 0.72
N HIS A 62 1.20 -2.15 -0.05
CA HIS A 62 2.60 -2.20 0.36
C HIS A 62 3.13 -0.79 0.62
N SER A 63 3.53 -0.50 1.86
CA SER A 63 3.95 0.82 2.34
C SER A 63 5.17 1.39 1.59
N SER A 64 6.00 0.50 1.03
CA SER A 64 7.18 0.89 0.24
C SER A 64 6.82 1.48 -1.13
N VAL A 65 5.58 1.29 -1.63
CA VAL A 65 5.15 1.81 -2.93
C VAL A 65 5.14 3.33 -2.89
N THR A 66 6.05 3.94 -3.64
CA THR A 66 6.16 5.40 -3.74
C THR A 66 5.90 5.92 -5.13
N LYS A 67 6.10 5.09 -6.16
CA LYS A 67 5.99 5.49 -7.55
C LYS A 67 5.29 4.42 -8.38
N GLY A 68 4.53 4.87 -9.36
CA GLY A 68 4.08 4.07 -10.49
C GLY A 68 4.97 4.40 -11.68
N VAL A 69 5.11 3.42 -12.56
CA VAL A 69 5.83 3.58 -13.82
C VAL A 69 5.00 3.02 -14.95
N ILE A 70 4.86 3.81 -16.00
CA ILE A 70 4.27 3.37 -17.27
C ILE A 70 5.42 3.19 -18.25
N ILE A 71 5.63 1.96 -18.70
CA ILE A 71 6.63 1.60 -19.71
C ILE A 71 5.90 1.43 -21.04
N CYS A 72 6.42 1.99 -22.12
CA CYS A 72 5.87 1.88 -23.45
C CYS A 72 6.87 1.21 -24.39
N GLN A 73 6.43 0.20 -25.12
CA GLN A 73 7.20 -0.44 -26.19
C GLN A 73 6.37 -0.51 -27.48
N GLU A 74 6.98 -0.18 -28.61
CA GLU A 74 6.32 -0.33 -29.91
C GLU A 74 6.24 -1.81 -30.32
N ILE A 75 5.05 -2.24 -30.76
CA ILE A 75 4.79 -3.57 -31.30
C ILE A 75 3.99 -3.44 -32.62
N PRO A 76 3.95 -4.46 -33.49
CA PRO A 76 3.24 -4.37 -34.77
C PRO A 76 1.76 -3.97 -34.63
N GLU A 77 1.11 -4.38 -33.55
CA GLU A 77 -0.32 -4.16 -33.27
C GLU A 77 -0.62 -2.80 -32.60
N GLY A 78 0.39 -2.04 -32.20
CA GLY A 78 0.26 -0.79 -31.46
C GLY A 78 1.39 -0.58 -30.46
N LYS A 79 1.04 -0.18 -29.23
CA LYS A 79 1.99 0.00 -28.14
C LYS A 79 1.68 -0.95 -27.00
N LEU A 80 2.70 -1.64 -26.53
CA LEU A 80 2.65 -2.46 -25.35
C LEU A 80 2.97 -1.59 -24.14
N LEU A 81 2.03 -1.52 -23.21
CA LEU A 81 2.17 -0.75 -21.98
C LEU A 81 2.34 -1.69 -20.80
N GLY A 82 3.34 -1.40 -19.98
CA GLY A 82 3.53 -1.99 -18.66
C GLY A 82 3.29 -0.96 -17.59
N GLU A 83 2.32 -1.19 -16.71
CA GLU A 83 2.02 -0.30 -15.60
C GLU A 83 2.40 -1.00 -14.30
N VAL A 84 3.51 -0.58 -13.68
CA VAL A 84 4.17 -1.28 -12.56
C VAL A 84 4.45 -0.34 -11.39
N PHE A 85 4.64 -0.91 -10.20
CA PHE A 85 4.89 -0.16 -8.97
C PHE A 85 6.35 -0.28 -8.53
N LEU A 86 6.92 0.83 -8.04
CA LEU A 86 8.27 0.89 -7.50
C LEU A 86 8.30 1.23 -6.01
N ASP A 87 9.28 0.63 -5.32
CA ASP A 87 9.57 0.91 -3.93
C ASP A 87 10.37 2.21 -3.72
N THR A 88 10.70 2.52 -2.47
CA THR A 88 11.55 3.66 -2.07
C THR A 88 12.98 3.61 -2.66
N ASN A 89 13.44 2.44 -3.11
CA ASN A 89 14.74 2.21 -3.73
C ASN A 89 14.66 2.11 -5.26
N ASN A 90 13.52 2.47 -5.86
CA ASN A 90 13.25 2.38 -7.30
C ASN A 90 13.31 0.94 -7.85
N GLN A 91 13.04 -0.07 -7.02
CA GLN A 91 12.93 -1.47 -7.44
C GLN A 91 11.48 -1.87 -7.67
N LEU A 92 11.23 -2.83 -8.58
CA LEU A 92 9.90 -3.38 -8.80
C LEU A 92 9.36 -4.00 -7.50
N VAL A 93 8.14 -3.63 -7.15
CA VAL A 93 7.43 -4.26 -6.03
C VAL A 93 6.84 -5.57 -6.53
N CYS A 94 7.22 -6.68 -5.90
CA CYS A 94 6.78 -8.02 -6.28
C CYS A 94 5.89 -8.67 -5.23
N ARG A 95 5.01 -9.57 -5.68
CA ARG A 95 4.25 -10.52 -4.86
C ARG A 95 5.21 -11.56 -4.27
N SER A 96 4.71 -12.34 -3.32
CA SER A 96 5.46 -13.41 -2.64
C SER A 96 5.96 -14.52 -3.58
N ASP A 97 5.32 -14.69 -4.74
CA ASP A 97 5.74 -15.62 -5.80
C ASP A 97 6.81 -15.04 -6.74
N GLY A 98 7.23 -13.79 -6.52
CA GLY A 98 8.22 -13.09 -7.33
C GLY A 98 7.64 -12.34 -8.54
N THR A 99 6.33 -12.43 -8.80
CA THR A 99 5.69 -11.67 -9.88
C THR A 99 5.54 -10.20 -9.50
N PRO A 100 5.91 -9.23 -10.36
CA PRO A 100 5.72 -7.82 -10.05
C PRO A 100 4.24 -7.45 -9.94
N TYR A 101 3.92 -6.54 -9.02
CA TYR A 101 2.65 -5.84 -9.02
C TYR A 101 2.60 -4.93 -10.23
N GLY A 102 1.51 -5.04 -10.97
CA GLY A 102 1.38 -4.35 -12.23
C GLY A 102 0.41 -5.06 -13.16
N ARG A 103 0.22 -4.43 -14.32
CA ARG A 103 -0.48 -5.02 -15.45
C ARG A 103 0.24 -4.72 -16.74
N GLN A 104 -0.13 -5.48 -17.76
CA GLN A 104 0.30 -5.27 -19.13
C GLN A 104 -0.93 -5.17 -20.03
N LEU A 105 -0.91 -4.25 -20.98
CA LEU A 105 -1.96 -4.12 -22.00
C LEU A 105 -1.40 -3.64 -23.34
N VAL A 106 -2.12 -3.94 -24.42
CA VAL A 106 -1.83 -3.44 -25.77
C VAL A 106 -2.76 -2.28 -26.06
N ALA A 107 -2.20 -1.09 -26.25
CA ALA A 107 -2.91 0.10 -26.69
C ALA A 107 -2.74 0.29 -28.20
N ILE A 108 -3.81 0.19 -28.99
CA ILE A 108 -3.75 0.45 -30.44
C ILE A 108 -3.38 1.93 -30.70
N LYS A 109 -3.84 2.83 -29.82
CA LYS A 109 -3.51 4.27 -29.85
C LYS A 109 -3.38 4.81 -28.43
N LEU A 110 -2.55 5.84 -28.27
CA LEU A 110 -2.52 6.67 -27.07
C LEU A 110 -3.23 7.99 -27.33
N ASP A 111 -3.86 8.55 -26.30
CA ASP A 111 -4.41 9.89 -26.40
C ASP A 111 -3.29 10.94 -26.58
N GLY A 112 -3.67 12.15 -27.00
CA GLY A 112 -2.70 13.21 -27.25
C GLY A 112 -1.94 13.66 -25.99
N LYS A 113 -2.48 13.45 -24.79
CA LYS A 113 -1.81 13.86 -23.54
C LYS A 113 -0.73 12.85 -23.18
N LEU A 114 -1.07 11.56 -23.14
CA LEU A 114 -0.17 10.46 -22.85
C LEU A 114 0.97 10.40 -23.87
N ASN A 115 0.66 10.57 -25.17
CA ASN A 115 1.68 10.61 -26.21
C ASN A 115 2.65 11.80 -26.05
N ARG A 116 2.16 12.97 -25.63
CA ARG A 116 3.01 14.13 -25.30
C ARG A 116 3.83 13.92 -24.03
N THR A 117 3.31 13.17 -23.06
CA THR A 117 4.02 12.88 -21.81
C THR A 117 5.18 11.92 -22.03
N PHE A 118 5.01 10.90 -22.88
CA PHE A 118 6.13 10.04 -23.30
C PHE A 118 7.15 10.85 -24.11
N GLY A 119 6.70 11.66 -25.07
CA GLY A 119 7.63 12.40 -25.93
C GLY A 119 8.51 11.44 -26.72
N ASN A 120 9.80 11.39 -26.39
CA ASN A 120 10.79 10.46 -26.98
C ASN A 120 11.28 9.39 -25.97
N GLU A 121 10.68 9.35 -24.78
CA GLU A 121 11.04 8.41 -23.73
C GLU A 121 10.12 7.19 -23.77
N ASP A 122 10.65 6.05 -23.36
CA ASP A 122 9.91 4.78 -23.29
C ASP A 122 9.25 4.59 -21.91
N LEU A 123 9.34 5.59 -21.03
CA LEU A 123 8.96 5.47 -19.64
C LEU A 123 8.39 6.79 -19.09
N ILE A 124 7.29 6.70 -18.33
CA ILE A 124 6.71 7.80 -17.58
C ILE A 124 6.66 7.44 -16.10
N TYR A 125 7.11 8.37 -15.27
CA TYR A 125 6.99 8.27 -13.82
C TYR A 125 5.67 8.89 -13.33
N VAL A 126 4.95 8.14 -12.50
CA VAL A 126 3.76 8.60 -11.79
C VAL A 126 4.12 8.68 -10.32
N ASN A 127 4.16 9.90 -9.77
CA ASN A 127 4.35 10.06 -8.35
C ASN A 127 3.06 9.66 -7.65
N LEU A 128 3.10 8.59 -6.87
CA LEU A 128 1.93 8.13 -6.13
C LEU A 128 1.88 8.95 -4.86
N LYS A 129 0.86 9.79 -4.74
CA LYS A 129 0.49 10.28 -3.42
C LYS A 129 0.09 9.04 -2.65
N SER A 130 0.94 8.62 -1.72
CA SER A 130 0.56 7.60 -0.75
C SER A 130 -0.85 7.94 -0.31
N ASN A 131 -1.79 7.01 -0.41
CA ASN A 131 -3.07 7.08 0.30
C ASN A 131 -2.79 6.91 1.80
N LYS A 132 -1.81 7.64 2.33
CA LYS A 132 -1.74 8.07 3.71
C LYS A 132 -2.98 8.95 3.87
N SER A 133 -4.12 8.32 4.11
CA SER A 133 -5.18 8.90 4.90
C SER A 133 -4.52 9.41 6.18
N SER A 134 -4.08 10.67 6.14
CA SER A 134 -3.78 11.54 7.27
C SER A 134 -3.17 10.84 8.50
N PHE A 135 -2.04 10.13 8.35
CA PHE A 135 -1.28 9.64 9.51
C PHE A 135 -0.81 10.81 10.40
N ASN A 136 -0.61 11.99 9.80
CA ASN A 136 -0.26 13.24 10.48
C ASN A 136 -1.45 13.97 11.15
N GLU A 137 -2.68 13.44 11.08
CA GLU A 137 -3.82 13.96 11.87
C GLU A 137 -4.08 13.13 13.14
N PHE A 138 -3.16 12.23 13.53
CA PHE A 138 -3.19 11.66 14.86
C PHE A 138 -2.74 12.72 15.88
N HIS A 139 -3.73 13.38 16.47
CA HIS A 139 -3.53 14.33 17.55
C HIS A 139 -2.61 13.74 18.65
N PRO A 140 -1.77 14.55 19.32
CA PRO A 140 -0.94 14.16 20.48
C PRO A 140 -1.71 13.68 21.73
N ARG A 141 -2.97 13.26 21.57
CA ARG A 141 -3.89 12.85 22.65
C ARG A 141 -4.04 11.35 22.81
N ILE A 142 -3.62 10.52 21.85
CA ILE A 142 -3.34 9.12 22.17
C ILE A 142 -2.02 9.10 22.95
N ASN A 143 -2.14 9.38 24.24
CA ASN A 143 -1.05 9.36 25.18
C ASN A 143 -0.54 7.91 25.27
N TRP A 144 0.77 7.69 25.18
CA TRP A 144 1.39 6.38 25.41
C TRP A 144 0.94 5.72 26.73
N GLN A 145 0.62 6.52 27.75
CA GLN A 145 0.04 6.04 29.01
C GLN A 145 -1.37 5.46 28.82
N PHE A 146 -2.19 6.03 27.94
CA PHE A 146 -3.52 5.50 27.61
C PHE A 146 -3.42 4.19 26.81
N LEU A 147 -2.52 4.12 25.83
CA LEU A 147 -2.25 2.88 25.07
C LEU A 147 -1.68 1.77 25.96
N SER A 148 -0.79 2.11 26.89
CA SER A 148 -0.28 1.13 27.88
C SER A 148 -1.36 0.61 28.83
N ASN A 149 -2.44 1.37 29.05
CA ASN A 149 -3.60 0.92 29.82
C ASN A 149 -4.56 0.09 28.96
N CYS A 150 -4.71 0.40 27.67
CA CYS A 150 -5.41 -0.49 26.73
C CYS A 150 -4.75 -1.88 26.67
N PHE A 151 -3.42 -1.94 26.83
CA PHE A 151 -2.71 -3.21 26.98
C PHE A 151 -3.05 -3.98 28.28
N LYS A 152 -3.57 -3.31 29.30
CA LYS A 152 -4.00 -3.93 30.56
C LYS A 152 -5.49 -4.32 30.55
N ASP A 153 -6.31 -3.54 29.86
CA ASP A 153 -7.78 -3.63 29.92
C ASP A 153 -8.40 -4.63 28.93
N LEU A 154 -7.71 -4.98 27.83
CA LEU A 154 -8.17 -6.00 26.86
C LEU A 154 -8.05 -7.45 27.38
N GLY A 155 -7.68 -7.67 28.65
CA GLY A 155 -7.66 -8.99 29.29
C GLY A 155 -6.41 -9.84 28.99
N LYS A 156 -6.29 -10.98 29.70
CA LYS A 156 -5.09 -11.86 29.65
C LYS A 156 -4.78 -12.35 28.24
N THR A 157 -3.57 -12.08 27.79
CA THR A 157 -2.91 -12.64 26.61
C THR A 157 -2.98 -14.17 26.68
N ARG A 158 -3.76 -14.79 25.79
CA ARG A 158 -3.95 -16.25 25.78
C ARG A 158 -3.40 -16.94 24.54
N GLU A 159 -3.16 -16.20 23.47
CA GLU A 159 -2.78 -16.75 22.18
C GLU A 159 -1.37 -16.29 21.80
N VAL A 160 -0.47 -17.27 21.62
CA VAL A 160 0.87 -17.07 21.08
C VAL A 160 0.90 -17.66 19.67
N ILE A 161 0.86 -16.80 18.67
CA ILE A 161 0.87 -17.19 17.26
C ILE A 161 2.33 -17.25 16.76
N PRO A 162 2.74 -18.25 15.97
CA PRO A 162 4.11 -18.32 15.46
C PRO A 162 4.47 -17.20 14.49
N VAL A 163 3.56 -16.86 13.58
CA VAL A 163 3.70 -15.80 12.58
C VAL A 163 2.35 -15.14 12.43
N MET A 164 2.30 -13.81 12.53
CA MET A 164 1.12 -13.02 12.21
C MET A 164 1.29 -12.50 10.79
N THR A 165 0.37 -12.85 9.90
CA THR A 165 0.37 -12.32 8.53
C THR A 165 -0.44 -11.04 8.43
N TYR A 166 -0.16 -10.23 7.40
CA TYR A 166 -1.00 -9.08 7.09
C TYR A 166 -2.46 -9.52 6.83
N GLU A 167 -2.65 -10.60 6.06
CA GLU A 167 -3.97 -11.18 5.80
C GLU A 167 -4.72 -11.53 7.10
N ASP A 168 -4.07 -12.24 8.04
CA ASP A 168 -4.69 -12.60 9.33
C ASP A 168 -5.03 -11.38 10.18
N ALA A 169 -4.19 -10.35 10.12
CA ALA A 169 -4.43 -9.09 10.82
C ALA A 169 -5.67 -8.37 10.25
N ILE A 170 -5.77 -8.23 8.92
CA ILE A 170 -6.91 -7.58 8.27
C ILE A 170 -8.19 -8.40 8.43
N LYS A 171 -8.10 -9.72 8.29
CA LYS A 171 -9.24 -10.64 8.40
C LYS A 171 -10.02 -10.42 9.69
N TYR A 172 -9.34 -10.23 10.81
CA TYR A 172 -9.99 -9.92 12.09
C TYR A 172 -10.87 -8.66 12.05
N PHE A 173 -10.42 -7.58 11.40
CA PHE A 173 -11.22 -6.35 11.29
C PHE A 173 -12.47 -6.52 10.40
N ILE A 174 -12.49 -7.55 9.56
CA ILE A 174 -13.62 -7.88 8.69
C ILE A 174 -14.56 -8.86 9.39
N THR A 175 -14.03 -9.98 9.90
CA THR A 175 -14.83 -11.08 10.45
C THR A 175 -15.38 -10.79 11.83
N ASP A 176 -14.61 -10.06 12.65
CA ASP A 176 -14.93 -9.80 14.05
C ASP A 176 -15.34 -8.33 14.27
N ARG A 177 -15.70 -7.61 13.20
CA ARG A 177 -16.20 -6.23 13.28
C ARG A 177 -17.46 -6.18 14.16
N PRO A 178 -17.47 -5.40 15.25
CA PRO A 178 -18.67 -5.25 16.06
C PRO A 178 -19.80 -4.62 15.26
N SER A 179 -21.04 -5.03 15.53
CA SER A 179 -22.24 -4.39 14.96
C SER A 179 -22.53 -3.00 15.53
N ASP A 180 -21.64 -2.46 16.37
CA ASP A 180 -21.77 -1.13 16.96
C ASP A 180 -21.61 -0.06 15.87
N PRO A 181 -22.63 0.78 15.61
CA PRO A 181 -22.61 1.75 14.52
C PRO A 181 -21.56 2.85 14.68
N ARG A 182 -21.02 3.02 15.91
CA ARG A 182 -19.92 3.93 16.19
C ARG A 182 -18.62 3.47 15.52
N VAL A 183 -18.46 2.16 15.28
CA VAL A 183 -17.24 1.58 14.69
C VAL A 183 -17.09 2.03 13.24
N LYS A 184 -16.11 2.90 13.01
CA LYS A 184 -15.75 3.41 11.68
C LYS A 184 -14.44 2.83 11.18
N LYS A 185 -13.48 2.56 12.07
CA LYS A 185 -12.13 2.15 11.70
C LYS A 185 -11.61 1.02 12.60
N GLY A 186 -10.59 0.32 12.15
CA GLY A 186 -9.75 -0.57 12.96
C GLY A 186 -8.40 0.07 13.25
N ALA A 187 -7.76 -0.36 14.33
CA ALA A 187 -6.39 0.01 14.67
C ALA A 187 -5.63 -1.23 15.13
N LEU A 188 -4.41 -1.39 14.61
CA LEU A 188 -3.48 -2.44 14.97
C LEU A 188 -2.22 -1.81 15.55
N LEU A 189 -1.95 -2.10 16.81
CA LEU A 189 -0.83 -1.55 17.58
C LEU A 189 0.18 -2.67 17.88
N ARG A 190 1.48 -2.42 17.71
CA ARG A 190 2.57 -3.32 18.10
C ARG A 190 3.38 -2.78 19.27
N GLN A 191 3.84 -3.70 20.11
CA GLN A 191 4.84 -3.45 21.14
C GLN A 191 5.77 -4.64 21.28
N THR A 192 7.03 -4.38 21.65
CA THR A 192 7.98 -5.44 21.97
C THR A 192 7.51 -6.26 23.17
N HIS A 193 7.60 -7.58 23.07
CA HIS A 193 7.25 -8.52 24.12
C HIS A 193 8.36 -9.55 24.33
N SER A 194 8.49 -10.12 25.53
CA SER A 194 9.54 -11.10 25.84
C SER A 194 9.50 -12.37 24.98
N GLN A 195 8.34 -12.64 24.36
CA GLN A 195 8.12 -13.79 23.48
C GLN A 195 7.98 -13.41 21.99
N GLY A 196 8.29 -12.17 21.62
CA GLY A 196 8.17 -11.65 20.25
C GLY A 196 7.57 -10.25 20.23
N GLN A 197 6.41 -10.10 19.59
CA GLN A 197 5.64 -8.86 19.49
C GLN A 197 4.27 -9.05 20.14
N LEU A 198 3.85 -8.10 20.94
CA LEU A 198 2.48 -7.99 21.44
C LEU A 198 1.70 -7.10 20.48
N LEU A 199 0.63 -7.65 19.91
CA LEU A 199 -0.28 -6.94 19.04
C LEU A 199 -1.60 -6.69 19.77
N ALA A 200 -2.10 -5.45 19.68
CA ALA A 200 -3.45 -5.10 20.07
C ALA A 200 -4.23 -4.66 18.83
N GLN A 201 -5.38 -5.29 18.60
CA GLN A 201 -6.32 -4.90 17.55
C GLN A 201 -7.55 -4.32 18.20
N MET A 202 -7.91 -3.09 17.84
CA MET A 202 -9.01 -2.35 18.45
C MET A 202 -9.87 -1.65 17.40
N PHE A 203 -11.10 -1.27 17.78
CA PHE A 203 -12.02 -0.57 16.90
C PHE A 203 -12.20 0.89 17.33
N LEU A 204 -12.23 1.78 16.35
CA LEU A 204 -12.26 3.23 16.56
C LEU A 204 -13.51 3.87 15.94
N ASP A 205 -13.87 5.04 16.45
CA ASP A 205 -14.91 5.90 15.90
C ASP A 205 -14.39 6.83 14.78
N SER A 206 -15.23 7.76 14.31
CA SER A 206 -14.84 8.74 13.29
C SER A 206 -13.77 9.74 13.75
N ASN A 207 -13.60 9.91 15.06
CA ASN A 207 -12.63 10.81 15.67
C ASN A 207 -11.33 10.09 16.06
N ASN A 208 -11.17 8.83 15.63
CA ASN A 208 -10.07 7.94 16.01
C ASN A 208 -10.02 7.63 17.53
N GLU A 209 -11.16 7.71 18.22
CA GLU A 209 -11.28 7.32 19.64
C GLU A 209 -11.64 5.83 19.76
N ILE A 210 -11.07 5.16 20.76
CA ILE A 210 -11.37 3.74 21.01
C ILE A 210 -12.81 3.61 21.47
N ILE A 211 -13.51 2.63 20.91
CA ILE A 211 -14.89 2.36 21.28
C ILE A 211 -14.93 1.28 22.36
N ASP A 212 -15.50 1.64 23.49
CA ASP A 212 -15.77 0.72 24.58
C ASP A 212 -17.12 0.00 24.41
N ARG A 213 -17.12 -1.26 24.83
CA ARG A 213 -18.29 -2.07 25.10
C ARG A 213 -19.09 -1.46 26.27
N PRO A 214 -20.37 -1.84 26.42
CA PRO A 214 -21.18 -1.40 27.56
C PRO A 214 -20.60 -1.73 28.94
N ASP A 215 -19.72 -2.73 29.03
CA ASP A 215 -19.02 -3.12 30.27
C ASP A 215 -17.77 -2.27 30.57
N GLY A 216 -17.47 -1.28 29.72
CA GLY A 216 -16.30 -0.41 29.85
C GLY A 216 -15.00 -1.00 29.31
N THR A 217 -15.02 -2.20 28.71
CA THR A 217 -13.84 -2.76 28.04
C THR A 217 -13.81 -2.37 26.55
N PRO A 218 -12.64 -2.09 25.97
CA PRO A 218 -12.56 -1.75 24.55
C PRO A 218 -12.93 -2.91 23.63
N TYR A 219 -13.60 -2.63 22.52
CA TYR A 219 -13.75 -3.60 21.44
C TYR A 219 -12.38 -3.89 20.82
N GLY A 220 -11.99 -5.16 20.86
CA GLY A 220 -10.68 -5.57 20.39
C GLY A 220 -10.22 -6.90 20.96
N ARG A 221 -8.98 -7.22 20.61
CA ARG A 221 -8.23 -8.37 21.13
C ARG A 221 -6.76 -8.02 21.32
N GLN A 222 -6.08 -8.85 22.09
CA GLN A 222 -4.63 -8.90 22.16
C GLN A 222 -4.12 -10.29 21.85
N LEU A 223 -2.95 -10.34 21.21
CA LEU A 223 -2.24 -11.58 20.96
C LEU A 223 -0.74 -11.33 20.93
N VAL A 224 0.03 -12.37 21.24
CA VAL A 224 1.48 -12.34 21.07
C VAL A 224 1.80 -13.10 19.81
N THR A 225 2.67 -12.55 18.98
CA THR A 225 3.24 -13.25 17.84
C THR A 225 4.74 -13.33 17.95
N LYS A 226 5.35 -14.43 17.53
CA LYS A 226 6.81 -14.55 17.53
C LYS A 226 7.45 -13.73 16.41
N LYS A 227 6.74 -13.57 15.29
CA LYS A 227 7.18 -12.87 14.08
C LYS A 227 6.00 -12.22 13.36
N LEU A 228 6.25 -11.13 12.65
CA LEU A 228 5.36 -10.64 11.61
C LEU A 228 5.87 -11.16 10.25
N ASP A 229 4.99 -11.31 9.27
CA ASP A 229 5.44 -11.50 7.89
C ASP A 229 6.01 -10.18 7.32
N ALA A 230 6.64 -10.26 6.14
CA ALA A 230 7.27 -9.09 5.54
C ALA A 230 6.25 -7.98 5.25
N GLU A 231 5.06 -8.34 4.76
CA GLU A 231 4.00 -7.37 4.45
C GLU A 231 3.53 -6.62 5.69
N LEU A 232 3.35 -7.30 6.83
CA LEU A 232 2.92 -6.67 8.06
C LEU A 232 4.04 -5.89 8.75
N GLU A 233 5.30 -6.37 8.73
CA GLU A 233 6.45 -5.57 9.18
C GLU A 233 6.54 -4.27 8.38
N ASP A 234 6.42 -4.37 7.05
CA ASP A 234 6.51 -3.24 6.15
C ASP A 234 5.34 -2.28 6.35
N ALA A 235 4.13 -2.78 6.57
CA ALA A 235 2.95 -1.96 6.85
C ALA A 235 3.11 -1.09 8.10
N PHE A 236 3.93 -1.52 9.07
CA PHE A 236 4.23 -0.70 10.24
C PHE A 236 5.28 0.39 9.97
N ASP A 237 6.10 0.32 8.92
CA ASP A 237 7.07 1.36 8.49
C ASP A 237 7.77 2.12 9.64
N ASN A 238 8.43 1.39 10.55
CA ASN A 238 9.05 1.88 11.80
C ASN A 238 8.13 2.51 12.86
N GLU A 239 6.85 2.67 12.56
CA GLU A 239 5.82 3.05 13.50
C GLU A 239 5.35 1.85 14.33
N ASN A 240 4.50 2.12 15.32
CA ASN A 240 3.93 1.08 16.17
C ASN A 240 2.43 0.92 15.99
N LEU A 241 1.82 1.63 15.04
CA LEU A 241 0.37 1.70 14.84
C LEU A 241 0.06 1.65 13.34
N ILE A 242 -1.00 0.92 12.98
CA ILE A 242 -1.63 0.89 11.66
C ILE A 242 -3.12 1.18 11.86
N ILE A 243 -3.71 1.99 10.98
CA ILE A 243 -5.16 2.24 10.93
C ILE A 243 -5.73 1.56 9.69
N VAL A 244 -6.88 0.93 9.85
CA VAL A 244 -7.61 0.22 8.79
C VAL A 244 -8.97 0.89 8.65
N GLU A 245 -9.31 1.37 7.45
CA GLU A 245 -10.59 2.07 7.16
C GLU A 245 -11.52 1.23 6.28
#